data_AF-A0A3Q3XK00-F1
#
_entry.id   AF-A0A3Q3XK00-F1
#
_cell.length_a   1.000
_cell.length_b   1.000
_cell.length_c   1.000
_cell.angle_alpha   90.00
_cell.angle_beta   90.00
_cell.angle_gamma   90.00
#
_symmetry.space_group_name_H-M   'P 1'
#
loop_
_entity.id
_entity.type
_entity.pdbx_description
1 polymer ?
#
loop_
_entity_poly.entity_id
_entity_poly.type
_entity_poly.pdbx_seq_one_letter_code
_entity_poly.pdbx_strand_id
1 'polypeptide(L)'
;MAEPEPERDTETGARTLDPGSAAAALTPGTHGPSSSSTLTTKELQQKWRAVKKTERPVRLLFEISSSRVVEHALSKFVLYEVMVMRSGSFDSRRLSVERRYSDFSRFHQRLLEEFREELEEVVLPRKHLKGNFSPEIIAERRMSLQEYLTKLYATRCVRHSPHFARFFTEPEQKRAYTLLRAGQFPLALQQLEAVLGIEERLLPWQKPTLIVPTLAALAVCYRDLEEPEQAFAAAHRALPPVRRYGLKHYRAALLELLVDLGYQLGRPVAQLQEELTVLRDAERGESSSRSLKELVIREFT
;
A
#
# COMPACT_ATOMS: atom_id res chain seq x y z
N MET A 1 -10.29 -54.23 -7.65
CA MET A 1 -11.76 -54.30 -7.85
C MET A 1 -12.16 -53.05 -8.60
N ALA A 2 -12.42 -53.22 -9.88
CA ALA A 2 -12.85 -52.22 -10.84
C ALA A 2 -14.19 -52.69 -11.44
N GLU A 3 -14.86 -51.76 -12.12
CA GLU A 3 -16.00 -51.92 -13.05
C GLU A 3 -17.43 -51.97 -12.47
N PRO A 4 -18.48 -51.68 -13.28
CA PRO A 4 -18.56 -50.78 -14.45
C PRO A 4 -19.87 -49.95 -14.56
N GLU A 5 -19.96 -49.09 -15.59
CA GLU A 5 -21.19 -48.51 -16.15
C GLU A 5 -22.09 -49.56 -16.85
N PRO A 6 -23.33 -49.20 -17.23
CA PRO A 6 -23.96 -49.79 -18.42
C PRO A 6 -24.48 -48.78 -19.45
N GLU A 7 -24.41 -49.21 -20.71
CA GLU A 7 -24.85 -48.55 -21.93
C GLU A 7 -26.36 -48.66 -22.23
N ARG A 8 -26.78 -47.68 -23.04
CA ARG A 8 -27.92 -47.53 -23.97
C ARG A 8 -28.69 -48.78 -24.42
N ASP A 9 -29.98 -48.55 -24.71
CA ASP A 9 -30.65 -49.09 -25.90
C ASP A 9 -31.75 -48.16 -26.44
N THR A 10 -31.88 -48.19 -27.76
CA THR A 10 -32.76 -47.44 -28.68
C THR A 10 -33.76 -48.39 -29.34
N GLU A 11 -34.99 -47.93 -29.64
CA GLU A 11 -35.77 -48.21 -30.89
C GLU A 11 -37.18 -47.56 -30.76
N THR A 12 -37.72 -46.73 -31.65
CA THR A 12 -38.08 -46.78 -33.10
C THR A 12 -39.57 -47.06 -33.33
N GLY A 13 -40.24 -46.18 -34.09
CA GLY A 13 -41.54 -46.42 -34.75
C GLY A 13 -42.43 -45.17 -34.80
N ALA A 14 -43.19 -44.80 -35.83
CA ALA A 14 -43.16 -44.90 -37.29
C ALA A 14 -44.51 -44.32 -37.82
N ARG A 15 -44.43 -43.44 -38.85
CA ARG A 15 -45.40 -43.21 -39.96
C ARG A 15 -46.73 -42.46 -39.75
N THR A 16 -47.02 -41.50 -40.64
CA THR A 16 -48.18 -41.37 -41.59
C THR A 16 -48.00 -40.06 -42.43
N LEU A 17 -47.53 -40.09 -43.68
CA LEU A 17 -48.22 -39.96 -45.01
C LEU A 17 -48.96 -38.63 -45.33
N ASP A 18 -48.30 -37.72 -46.09
CA ASP A 18 -48.60 -37.15 -47.45
C ASP A 18 -50.01 -36.59 -47.86
N PRO A 19 -50.17 -35.88 -49.01
CA PRO A 19 -49.53 -34.66 -49.53
C PRO A 19 -50.53 -33.68 -50.24
N GLY A 20 -50.10 -32.52 -50.76
CA GLY A 20 -50.99 -31.57 -51.47
C GLY A 20 -50.32 -30.45 -52.29
N SER A 21 -49.64 -30.84 -53.38
CA SER A 21 -49.48 -30.20 -54.71
C SER A 21 -49.21 -28.69 -54.93
N ALA A 22 -48.04 -28.45 -55.56
CA ALA A 22 -47.71 -27.52 -56.69
C ALA A 22 -47.83 -25.98 -56.50
N ALA A 23 -46.93 -25.10 -56.97
CA ALA A 23 -45.69 -25.21 -57.74
C ALA A 23 -44.86 -23.90 -57.65
N ALA A 24 -43.53 -24.06 -57.75
CA ALA A 24 -42.52 -23.20 -58.36
C ALA A 24 -42.31 -21.73 -57.88
N ALA A 25 -41.18 -21.50 -57.20
CA ALA A 25 -40.08 -20.65 -57.71
C ALA A 25 -38.81 -20.81 -56.83
N LEU A 26 -37.67 -21.03 -57.48
CA LEU A 26 -36.34 -21.33 -56.94
C LEU A 26 -35.61 -20.08 -56.42
N THR A 27 -34.92 -20.15 -55.27
CA THR A 27 -33.56 -19.59 -55.04
C THR A 27 -32.89 -20.26 -53.82
N PRO A 28 -31.61 -20.72 -53.89
CA PRO A 28 -30.92 -21.35 -52.76
C PRO A 28 -29.81 -20.50 -52.11
N GLY A 29 -29.53 -20.79 -50.82
CA GLY A 29 -28.31 -20.42 -50.08
C GLY A 29 -28.49 -19.21 -49.16
N THR A 30 -28.04 -19.17 -47.89
CA THR A 30 -26.79 -19.73 -47.36
C THR A 30 -26.85 -19.79 -45.82
N HIS A 31 -26.42 -20.92 -45.25
CA HIS A 31 -26.14 -21.11 -43.82
C HIS A 31 -24.97 -20.21 -43.37
N GLY A 32 -25.15 -19.44 -42.28
CA GLY A 32 -24.08 -18.67 -41.65
C GLY A 32 -23.23 -19.54 -40.71
N PRO A 33 -21.88 -19.51 -40.79
CA PRO A 33 -21.02 -20.31 -39.94
C PRO A 33 -20.76 -19.65 -38.57
N SER A 34 -20.56 -20.50 -37.57
CA SER A 34 -20.10 -20.20 -36.22
C SER A 34 -18.73 -19.49 -36.22
N SER A 35 -18.64 -18.36 -35.51
CA SER A 35 -17.44 -17.54 -35.37
C SER A 35 -16.37 -18.22 -34.49
N SER A 36 -15.54 -19.07 -35.09
CA SER A 36 -14.24 -19.44 -34.55
C SER A 36 -13.25 -18.30 -34.84
N SER A 37 -12.84 -17.57 -33.80
CA SER A 37 -11.99 -16.38 -33.93
C SER A 37 -10.51 -16.76 -34.08
N THR A 38 -10.03 -16.93 -35.30
CA THR A 38 -8.60 -17.09 -35.61
C THR A 38 -7.95 -15.71 -35.83
N LEU A 39 -7.45 -15.09 -34.77
CA LEU A 39 -6.71 -13.84 -34.88
C LEU A 39 -5.30 -14.09 -35.42
N THR A 40 -4.88 -13.29 -36.39
CA THR A 40 -3.49 -13.28 -36.86
C THR A 40 -2.56 -12.74 -35.78
N THR A 41 -1.27 -13.11 -35.81
CA THR A 41 -0.25 -12.59 -34.88
C THR A 41 -0.20 -11.06 -34.89
N LYS A 42 -0.47 -10.43 -36.04
CA LYS A 42 -0.52 -8.97 -36.19
C LYS A 42 -1.72 -8.35 -35.46
N GLU A 43 -2.90 -8.95 -35.59
CA GLU A 43 -4.11 -8.53 -34.87
C GLU A 43 -3.98 -8.78 -33.37
N LEU A 44 -3.33 -9.88 -32.97
CA LEU A 44 -3.02 -10.17 -31.58
C LEU A 44 -2.07 -9.11 -31.01
N GLN A 45 -1.00 -8.75 -31.71
CA GLN A 45 -0.08 -7.68 -31.31
C GLN A 45 -0.78 -6.32 -31.26
N GLN A 46 -1.67 -6.00 -32.19
CA GLN A 46 -2.46 -4.76 -32.16
C GLN A 46 -3.44 -4.74 -30.99
N LYS A 47 -4.15 -5.84 -30.73
CA LYS A 47 -5.01 -5.98 -29.54
C LYS A 47 -4.19 -5.85 -28.25
N TRP A 48 -3.04 -6.51 -28.16
CA TRP A 48 -2.15 -6.39 -27.00
C TRP A 48 -1.61 -4.97 -26.83
N ARG A 49 -1.27 -4.27 -27.92
CA ARG A 49 -0.87 -2.84 -27.87
C ARG A 49 -2.04 -1.94 -27.45
N ALA A 50 -3.25 -2.20 -27.92
CA ALA A 50 -4.45 -1.46 -27.51
C ALA A 50 -4.79 -1.72 -26.03
N VAL A 51 -4.64 -2.96 -25.56
CA VAL A 51 -4.83 -3.36 -24.16
C VAL A 51 -3.75 -2.72 -23.26
N LYS A 52 -2.47 -2.73 -23.68
CA LYS A 52 -1.39 -2.00 -22.97
C LYS A 52 -1.60 -0.49 -22.97
N LYS A 53 -2.16 0.08 -24.05
CA LYS A 53 -2.54 1.50 -24.07
C LYS A 53 -3.70 1.79 -23.10
N THR A 54 -4.46 0.76 -22.73
CA THR A 54 -5.49 0.78 -21.68
C THR A 54 -4.92 0.31 -20.33
N GLU A 55 -3.62 0.44 -20.09
CA GLU A 55 -3.04 0.24 -18.76
C GLU A 55 -3.75 1.17 -17.78
N ARG A 56 -4.64 0.60 -16.97
CA ARG A 56 -5.33 1.34 -15.92
C ARG A 56 -4.25 1.88 -14.99
N PRO A 57 -4.25 3.20 -14.69
CA PRO A 57 -3.25 3.74 -13.78
C PRO A 57 -3.35 3.00 -12.45
N VAL A 58 -2.20 2.66 -11.86
CA VAL A 58 -2.14 2.10 -10.51
C VAL A 58 -2.86 3.07 -9.57
N ARG A 59 -3.77 2.56 -8.75
CA ARG A 59 -4.54 3.33 -7.75
C ARG A 59 -4.36 2.69 -6.38
N LEU A 60 -4.40 3.52 -5.36
CA LEU A 60 -4.55 3.06 -3.99
C LEU A 60 -6.02 2.70 -3.74
N LEU A 61 -6.25 1.59 -3.05
CA LEU A 61 -7.55 1.06 -2.67
C LEU A 61 -7.57 0.88 -1.15
N PHE A 62 -8.73 1.08 -0.54
CA PHE A 62 -8.92 0.92 0.89
C PHE A 62 -10.02 -0.10 1.14
N GLU A 63 -9.76 -1.01 2.05
CA GLU A 63 -10.75 -1.96 2.52
C GLU A 63 -10.71 -1.98 4.04
N ILE A 64 -11.87 -1.90 4.68
CA ILE A 64 -11.96 -2.11 6.11
C ILE A 64 -12.45 -3.54 6.34
N SER A 65 -11.51 -4.48 6.45
CA SER A 65 -11.76 -5.94 6.49
C SER A 65 -12.52 -6.39 7.71
N SER A 66 -12.22 -5.78 8.86
CA SER A 66 -12.74 -6.23 10.14
C SER A 66 -12.95 -5.07 11.09
N SER A 67 -13.79 -5.32 12.09
CA SER A 67 -14.02 -4.42 13.21
C SER A 67 -14.12 -5.22 14.50
N ARG A 68 -13.55 -4.70 15.60
CA ARG A 68 -13.67 -5.33 16.92
C ARG A 68 -13.94 -4.30 18.01
N VAL A 69 -14.70 -4.71 19.01
CA VAL A 69 -14.90 -3.92 20.23
C VAL A 69 -13.73 -4.18 21.16
N VAL A 70 -13.04 -3.11 21.57
CA VAL A 70 -11.99 -3.14 22.56
C VAL A 70 -12.51 -2.50 23.83
N GLU A 71 -12.29 -3.18 24.94
CA GLU A 71 -12.67 -2.73 26.28
C GLU A 71 -11.43 -2.77 27.19
N HIS A 72 -11.05 -1.61 27.68
CA HIS A 72 -10.05 -1.41 28.72
C HIS A 72 -10.74 -0.83 29.95
N ALA A 73 -10.08 -0.88 31.11
CA ALA A 73 -10.66 -0.55 32.42
C ALA A 73 -11.51 0.73 32.46
N LEU A 74 -11.19 1.76 31.67
CA LEU A 74 -11.91 3.04 31.63
C LEU A 74 -12.39 3.44 30.22
N SER A 75 -12.25 2.57 29.22
CA SER A 75 -12.60 2.94 27.83
C SER A 75 -13.10 1.77 27.01
N LYS A 76 -14.22 1.97 26.31
CA LYS A 76 -14.78 1.03 25.34
C LYS A 76 -14.87 1.71 23.98
N PHE A 77 -14.31 1.11 22.94
CA PHE A 77 -14.33 1.66 21.58
C PHE A 77 -14.28 0.57 20.52
N VAL A 78 -14.62 0.93 19.28
CA VAL A 78 -14.53 0.04 18.12
C VAL A 78 -13.27 0.37 17.35
N LEU A 79 -12.44 -0.64 17.09
CA LEU A 79 -11.31 -0.56 16.16
C LEU A 79 -11.73 -1.12 14.81
N TYR A 80 -11.31 -0.42 13.76
CA TYR A 80 -11.47 -0.78 12.37
C TYR A 80 -10.09 -1.11 11.81
N GLU A 81 -9.97 -2.28 11.21
CA GLU A 81 -8.75 -2.70 10.50
C GLU A 81 -8.82 -2.19 9.07
N VAL A 82 -7.99 -1.19 8.75
CA VAL A 82 -7.94 -0.53 7.45
C VAL A 82 -6.78 -1.08 6.63
N MET A 83 -7.08 -1.85 5.59
CA MET A 83 -6.13 -2.35 4.60
C MET A 83 -5.89 -1.32 3.51
N VAL A 84 -4.63 -1.16 3.11
CA VAL A 84 -4.20 -0.22 2.05
C VAL A 84 -3.62 -1.02 0.90
N MET A 85 -4.22 -1.05 -0.28
CA MET A 85 -3.78 -1.91 -1.40
C MET A 85 -3.45 -1.08 -2.64
N ARG A 86 -2.55 -1.55 -3.51
CA ARG A 86 -2.35 -0.96 -4.84
C ARG A 86 -3.02 -1.85 -5.89
N SER A 87 -3.76 -1.23 -6.81
CA SER A 87 -4.39 -1.95 -7.91
C SER A 87 -3.34 -2.52 -8.86
N GLY A 88 -3.52 -3.76 -9.32
CA GLY A 88 -2.59 -4.39 -10.26
C GLY A 88 -1.26 -4.85 -9.65
N SER A 89 -1.08 -4.70 -8.33
CA SER A 89 -0.03 -5.41 -7.60
C SER A 89 -0.63 -6.63 -6.91
N PHE A 90 -0.05 -7.79 -7.10
CA PHE A 90 -0.28 -8.93 -6.23
C PHE A 90 0.62 -8.76 -5.02
N ASP A 91 0.04 -8.42 -3.88
CA ASP A 91 0.78 -8.29 -2.63
C ASP A 91 0.32 -9.39 -1.68
N SER A 92 1.22 -10.34 -1.42
CA SER A 92 0.97 -11.44 -0.50
C SER A 92 0.96 -10.98 0.96
N ARG A 93 1.52 -9.80 1.27
CA ARG A 93 1.58 -9.27 2.63
C ARG A 93 0.35 -8.42 2.90
N ARG A 94 -0.53 -8.88 3.78
CA ARG A 94 -1.64 -8.08 4.31
C ARG A 94 -1.05 -6.96 5.17
N LEU A 95 -1.09 -5.71 4.67
CA LEU A 95 -0.74 -4.53 5.46
C LEU A 95 -2.00 -3.76 5.80
N SER A 96 -2.25 -3.66 7.10
CA SER A 96 -3.37 -2.94 7.66
C SER A 96 -2.93 -2.06 8.82
N VAL A 97 -3.75 -1.04 9.11
CA VAL A 97 -3.62 -0.19 10.29
C VAL A 97 -4.92 -0.23 11.06
N GLU A 98 -4.84 0.01 12.36
CA GLU A 98 -6.01 -0.02 13.22
C GLU A 98 -6.40 1.39 13.63
N ARG A 99 -7.64 1.76 13.36
CA ARG A 99 -8.14 3.10 13.65
C ARG A 99 -9.50 2.99 14.32
N ARG A 100 -9.72 3.79 15.36
CA ARG A 100 -11.07 4.01 15.90
C ARG A 100 -11.70 5.21 15.22
N TYR A 101 -13.03 5.33 15.32
CA TYR A 101 -13.77 6.45 14.73
C TYR A 101 -13.19 7.83 15.10
N SER A 102 -12.78 8.02 16.35
CA SER A 102 -12.20 9.31 16.77
C SER A 102 -10.85 9.64 16.12
N ASP A 103 -10.14 8.66 15.56
CA ASP A 103 -8.93 8.92 14.77
C ASP A 103 -9.30 9.51 13.41
N PHE A 104 -10.33 8.94 12.75
CA PHE A 104 -10.90 9.52 11.52
C PHE A 104 -11.46 10.92 11.75
N SER A 105 -12.13 11.14 12.88
CA SER A 105 -12.68 12.46 13.23
C SER A 105 -11.58 13.51 13.39
N ARG A 106 -10.50 13.20 14.13
CA ARG A 106 -9.35 14.09 14.27
C ARG A 106 -8.63 14.31 12.94
N PHE A 107 -8.53 13.27 12.12
CA PHE A 107 -7.95 13.36 10.79
C PHE A 107 -8.76 14.29 9.89
N HIS A 108 -10.08 14.14 9.84
CA HIS A 108 -10.96 15.00 9.06
C HIS A 108 -10.86 16.47 9.50
N GLN A 109 -10.83 16.73 10.80
CA GLN A 109 -10.67 18.08 11.34
C GLN A 109 -9.37 18.72 10.85
N ARG A 110 -8.23 18.01 10.94
CA ARG A 110 -6.95 18.48 10.41
C ARG A 110 -7.00 18.75 8.91
N LEU A 111 -7.71 17.94 8.14
CA LEU A 111 -7.86 18.18 6.71
C LEU A 111 -8.69 19.44 6.44
N LEU A 112 -9.74 19.72 7.23
CA LEU A 112 -10.57 20.92 7.08
C LEU A 112 -9.86 22.22 7.48
N GLU A 113 -8.73 22.14 8.20
CA GLU A 113 -7.88 23.29 8.48
C GLU A 113 -7.15 23.78 7.22
N GLU A 114 -6.83 22.88 6.27
CA GLU A 114 -6.02 23.18 5.07
C GLU A 114 -6.82 23.07 3.76
N PHE A 115 -7.80 22.18 3.67
CA PHE A 115 -8.51 21.80 2.42
C PHE A 115 -10.03 21.91 2.55
N ARG A 116 -10.53 22.95 3.23
CA ARG A 116 -11.96 23.10 3.53
C ARG A 116 -12.81 23.11 2.25
N GLU A 117 -12.41 23.91 1.27
CA GLU A 117 -13.14 24.11 0.02
C GLU A 117 -13.14 22.82 -0.82
N GLU A 118 -12.00 22.13 -0.90
CA GLU A 118 -11.88 20.89 -1.68
C GLU A 118 -12.57 19.68 -1.03
N LEU A 119 -13.03 19.82 0.22
CA LEU A 119 -13.71 18.78 0.99
C LEU A 119 -15.19 19.06 1.24
N GLU A 120 -15.78 20.07 0.61
CA GLU A 120 -17.21 20.41 0.75
C GLU A 120 -18.13 19.20 0.49
N GLU A 121 -17.82 18.38 -0.51
CA GLU A 121 -18.59 17.19 -0.87
C GLU A 121 -18.19 15.93 -0.08
N VAL A 122 -17.10 15.97 0.70
CA VAL A 122 -16.56 14.81 1.40
C VAL A 122 -16.99 14.82 2.86
N VAL A 123 -18.07 14.08 3.14
CA VAL A 123 -18.67 14.02 4.47
C VAL A 123 -18.11 12.85 5.28
N LEU A 124 -17.61 13.12 6.49
CA LEU A 124 -17.29 12.08 7.48
C LEU A 124 -18.57 11.46 8.05
N PRO A 125 -18.64 10.12 8.24
CA PRO A 125 -19.79 9.47 8.87
C PRO A 125 -20.12 10.05 10.24
N ARG A 126 -21.40 10.18 10.58
CA ARG A 126 -21.84 10.85 11.81
C ARG A 126 -21.45 10.06 13.07
N LYS A 127 -21.27 10.80 14.17
CA LYS A 127 -21.05 10.22 15.50
C LYS A 127 -22.38 9.70 16.05
N HIS A 128 -22.45 8.40 16.31
CA HIS A 128 -23.57 7.78 17.01
C HIS A 128 -23.31 7.86 18.51
N LEU A 129 -24.19 8.55 19.25
CA LEU A 129 -24.07 8.75 20.70
C LEU A 129 -24.74 7.63 21.52
N LYS A 130 -25.65 6.88 20.90
CA LYS A 130 -26.30 5.69 21.47
C LYS A 130 -26.19 4.54 20.47
N GLY A 131 -26.11 3.30 20.95
CA GLY A 131 -26.06 2.10 20.10
C GLY A 131 -24.78 1.95 19.28
N ASN A 132 -23.71 2.69 19.57
CA ASN A 132 -22.47 2.68 18.78
C ASN A 132 -21.71 1.33 18.79
N PHE A 133 -22.14 0.38 19.61
CA PHE A 133 -21.64 -0.99 19.68
C PHE A 133 -22.60 -2.02 19.06
N SER A 134 -23.73 -1.58 18.49
CA SER A 134 -24.62 -2.49 17.77
C SER A 134 -23.91 -3.00 16.51
N PRO A 135 -24.03 -4.30 16.17
CA PRO A 135 -23.41 -4.86 14.98
C PRO A 135 -23.78 -4.10 13.69
N GLU A 136 -25.04 -3.66 13.60
CA GLU A 136 -25.59 -2.94 12.45
C GLU A 136 -24.92 -1.58 12.28
N ILE A 137 -24.81 -0.80 13.37
CA ILE A 137 -24.16 0.51 13.35
C ILE A 137 -22.66 0.37 13.08
N ILE A 138 -22.02 -0.66 13.64
CA ILE A 138 -20.61 -0.94 13.36
C ILE A 138 -20.41 -1.26 11.87
N ALA A 139 -21.25 -2.10 11.29
CA ALA A 139 -21.19 -2.50 9.89
C ALA A 139 -21.47 -1.34 8.93
N GLU A 140 -22.51 -0.55 9.20
CA GLU A 140 -22.83 0.66 8.43
C GLU A 140 -21.65 1.64 8.46
N ARG A 141 -21.15 1.97 9.67
CA ARG A 141 -20.01 2.87 9.83
C ARG A 141 -18.75 2.34 9.13
N ARG A 142 -18.50 1.02 9.17
CA ARG A 142 -17.38 0.39 8.45
C ARG A 142 -17.45 0.70 6.96
N MET A 143 -18.61 0.50 6.34
CA MET A 143 -18.81 0.80 4.91
C MET A 143 -18.64 2.29 4.61
N SER A 144 -19.24 3.17 5.42
CA SER A 144 -19.14 4.61 5.20
C SER A 144 -17.72 5.15 5.41
N LEU A 145 -16.94 4.60 6.34
CA LEU A 145 -15.54 4.97 6.53
C LEU A 145 -14.66 4.53 5.35
N GLN A 146 -14.94 3.37 4.76
CA GLN A 146 -14.26 2.91 3.55
C GLN A 146 -14.56 3.83 2.36
N GLU A 147 -15.83 4.19 2.17
CA GLU A 147 -16.23 5.15 1.13
C GLU A 147 -15.60 6.53 1.37
N TYR A 148 -15.56 6.98 2.61
CA TYR A 148 -14.90 8.23 3.02
C TYR A 148 -13.41 8.26 2.62
N LEU A 149 -12.65 7.20 2.92
CA LEU A 149 -11.24 7.11 2.49
C LEU A 149 -11.09 7.12 0.97
N THR A 150 -12.01 6.47 0.26
CA THR A 150 -12.05 6.47 -1.21
C THR A 150 -12.26 7.88 -1.76
N LYS A 151 -13.21 8.64 -1.18
CA LYS A 151 -13.47 10.05 -1.55
C LYS A 151 -12.26 10.95 -1.24
N LEU A 152 -11.67 10.84 -0.05
CA LEU A 152 -10.45 11.59 0.30
C LEU A 152 -9.30 11.34 -0.68
N TYR A 153 -9.10 10.08 -1.09
CA TYR A 153 -8.06 9.73 -2.05
C TYR A 153 -8.35 10.23 -3.47
N ALA A 154 -9.62 10.36 -3.84
CA ALA A 154 -10.02 10.99 -5.11
C ALA A 154 -9.68 12.50 -5.13
N THR A 155 -9.73 13.16 -3.98
CA THR A 155 -9.34 14.57 -3.82
C THR A 155 -7.81 14.74 -3.92
N ARG A 156 -7.34 15.40 -5.00
CA ARG A 156 -5.91 15.45 -5.35
C ARG A 156 -5.03 16.10 -4.28
N CYS A 157 -5.42 17.25 -3.74
CA CYS A 157 -4.62 17.97 -2.73
C CYS A 157 -4.46 17.13 -1.46
N VAL A 158 -5.56 16.57 -0.95
CA VAL A 158 -5.55 15.65 0.20
C VAL A 158 -4.67 14.44 -0.06
N ARG A 159 -4.82 13.76 -1.20
CA ARG A 159 -4.02 12.58 -1.54
C ARG A 159 -2.51 12.82 -1.48
N HIS A 160 -2.05 14.01 -1.87
CA HIS A 160 -0.62 14.37 -1.85
C HIS A 160 -0.20 15.07 -0.56
N SER A 161 -1.15 15.39 0.32
CA SER A 161 -0.85 16.00 1.60
C SER A 161 -0.10 15.03 2.51
N PRO A 162 0.79 15.54 3.39
CA PRO A 162 1.41 14.71 4.42
C PRO A 162 0.39 14.21 5.45
N HIS A 163 -0.74 14.92 5.63
CA HIS A 163 -1.82 14.50 6.53
C HIS A 163 -2.36 13.13 6.15
N PHE A 164 -2.51 12.86 4.86
CA PHE A 164 -3.00 11.58 4.36
C PHE A 164 -2.06 10.43 4.70
N ALA A 165 -0.76 10.57 4.43
CA ALA A 165 0.21 9.53 4.77
C ALA A 165 0.30 9.31 6.29
N ARG A 166 0.38 10.39 7.08
CA ARG A 166 0.45 10.33 8.54
C ARG A 166 -0.76 9.62 9.16
N PHE A 167 -1.95 9.72 8.56
CA PHE A 167 -3.11 8.98 9.05
C PHE A 167 -2.87 7.47 9.05
N PHE A 168 -2.11 6.93 8.10
CA PHE A 168 -1.80 5.50 8.00
C PHE A 168 -0.52 5.10 8.74
N THR A 169 0.44 6.00 8.94
CA THR A 169 1.77 5.59 9.41
C THR A 169 2.19 6.17 10.76
N GLU A 170 1.73 7.37 11.13
CA GLU A 170 2.27 8.09 12.29
C GLU A 170 2.04 7.35 13.63
N PRO A 171 0.84 6.80 13.93
CA PRO A 171 0.64 6.02 15.16
C PRO A 171 1.53 4.78 15.25
N GLU A 172 1.70 4.07 14.14
CA GLU A 172 2.54 2.88 14.00
C GLU A 172 4.02 3.25 14.18
N GLN A 173 4.47 4.35 13.59
CA GLN A 173 5.81 4.92 13.77
C GLN A 173 6.03 5.26 15.24
N LYS A 174 5.14 6.02 15.88
CA LYS A 174 5.25 6.35 17.31
C LYS A 174 5.40 5.12 18.21
N ARG A 175 4.66 4.04 17.92
CA ARG A 175 4.82 2.76 18.62
C ARG A 175 6.19 2.14 18.36
N ALA A 176 6.63 2.09 17.11
CA ALA A 176 7.93 1.55 16.75
C ALA A 176 9.10 2.30 17.41
N TYR A 177 9.05 3.63 17.41
CA TYR A 177 10.07 4.48 18.04
C TYR A 177 10.04 4.37 19.57
N THR A 178 8.89 4.05 20.17
CA THR A 178 8.81 3.74 21.61
C THR A 178 9.50 2.41 21.91
N LEU A 179 9.28 1.37 21.10
CA LEU A 179 9.96 0.07 21.22
C LEU A 179 11.48 0.23 21.01
N LEU A 180 11.90 0.99 20.00
CA LEU A 180 13.30 1.28 19.71
C LEU A 180 13.99 1.95 20.89
N ARG A 181 13.37 3.00 21.46
CA ARG A 181 13.90 3.69 22.65
C ARG A 181 13.95 2.80 23.89
N ALA A 182 13.04 1.83 24.00
CA ALA A 182 13.06 0.82 25.04
C ALA A 182 14.07 -0.32 24.80
N GLY A 183 14.85 -0.27 23.71
CA GLY A 183 15.81 -1.31 23.34
C GLY A 183 15.17 -2.60 22.81
N GLN A 184 13.86 -2.60 22.55
CA GLN A 184 13.13 -3.76 22.02
C GLN A 184 13.25 -3.82 20.49
N PHE A 185 14.48 -3.94 19.99
CA PHE A 185 14.79 -3.85 18.55
C PHE A 185 14.05 -4.86 17.68
N PRO A 186 13.87 -6.15 18.06
CA PRO A 186 13.12 -7.10 17.23
C PRO A 186 11.64 -6.71 17.03
N LEU A 187 10.99 -6.23 18.09
CA LEU A 187 9.61 -5.75 18.01
C LEU A 187 9.50 -4.44 17.23
N ALA A 188 10.50 -3.55 17.39
CA ALA A 188 10.59 -2.32 16.62
C ALA A 188 10.75 -2.62 15.12
N LEU A 189 11.61 -3.56 14.72
CA LEU A 189 11.77 -3.99 13.33
C LEU A 189 10.45 -4.47 12.73
N GLN A 190 9.74 -5.38 13.40
CA GLN A 190 8.46 -5.89 12.93
C GLN A 190 7.46 -4.74 12.65
N GLN A 191 7.39 -3.77 13.56
CA GLN A 191 6.50 -2.62 13.41
C GLN A 191 6.97 -1.66 12.29
N LEU A 192 8.27 -1.40 12.17
CA LEU A 192 8.86 -0.53 11.15
C LEU A 192 8.73 -1.12 9.74
N GLU A 193 8.89 -2.43 9.57
CA GLU A 193 8.69 -3.09 8.27
C GLU A 193 7.24 -2.99 7.80
N ALA A 194 6.29 -3.14 8.72
CA ALA A 194 4.88 -2.95 8.41
C ALA A 194 4.59 -1.49 7.98
N VAL A 195 5.18 -0.52 8.68
CA VAL A 195 5.12 0.90 8.29
C VAL A 195 5.73 1.12 6.92
N LEU A 196 6.95 0.62 6.67
CA LEU A 196 7.65 0.80 5.41
C LEU A 196 6.82 0.26 4.24
N GLY A 197 6.23 -0.93 4.39
CA GLY A 197 5.37 -1.49 3.35
C GLY A 197 4.15 -0.62 3.04
N ILE A 198 3.57 0.04 4.05
CA ILE A 198 2.47 1.00 3.83
C ILE A 198 3.00 2.25 3.12
N GLU A 199 4.12 2.81 3.57
CA GLU A 199 4.76 3.97 2.95
C GLU A 199 5.09 3.71 1.47
N GLU A 200 5.61 2.53 1.15
CA GLU A 200 5.90 2.09 -0.23
C GLU A 200 4.66 2.03 -1.12
N ARG A 201 3.49 1.66 -0.55
CA ARG A 201 2.21 1.71 -1.26
C ARG A 201 1.76 3.15 -1.50
N LEU A 202 2.09 4.07 -0.59
CA LEU A 202 1.75 5.50 -0.67
C LEU A 202 2.73 6.32 -1.55
N LEU A 203 3.98 5.87 -1.69
CA LEU A 203 5.08 6.58 -2.36
C LEU A 203 4.72 7.20 -3.73
N PRO A 204 3.94 6.56 -4.63
CA PRO A 204 3.61 7.17 -5.92
C PRO A 204 2.89 8.52 -5.84
N TRP A 205 2.27 8.83 -4.69
CA TRP A 205 1.55 10.08 -4.45
C TRP A 205 2.18 10.93 -3.35
N GLN A 206 3.34 10.53 -2.84
CA GLN A 206 3.99 11.16 -1.70
C GLN A 206 5.42 11.56 -2.07
N LYS A 207 6.02 12.44 -1.28
CA LYS A 207 7.44 12.79 -1.48
C LYS A 207 8.30 11.55 -1.18
N PRO A 208 9.35 11.25 -1.98
CA PRO A 208 10.27 10.14 -1.69
C PRO A 208 10.97 10.22 -0.33
N THR A 209 10.95 11.38 0.32
CA THR A 209 11.44 11.57 1.69
C THR A 209 10.59 10.88 2.75
N LEU A 210 9.36 10.44 2.43
CA LEU A 210 8.44 9.78 3.36
C LEU A 210 9.08 8.58 4.08
N ILE A 211 9.80 7.73 3.33
CA ILE A 211 10.39 6.49 3.85
C ILE A 211 11.69 6.70 4.65
N VAL A 212 12.28 7.90 4.60
CA VAL A 212 13.63 8.13 5.14
C VAL A 212 13.70 7.88 6.65
N PRO A 213 12.78 8.42 7.49
CA PRO A 213 12.81 8.15 8.92
C PRO A 213 12.64 6.65 9.23
N THR A 214 11.75 5.96 8.53
CA THR A 214 11.51 4.52 8.74
C THR A 214 12.74 3.69 8.36
N LEU A 215 13.37 3.96 7.22
CA LEU A 215 14.60 3.27 6.81
C LEU A 215 15.79 3.58 7.72
N ALA A 216 15.92 4.82 8.20
CA ALA A 216 16.94 5.18 9.17
C ALA A 216 16.76 4.42 10.49
N ALA A 217 15.53 4.31 10.99
CA ALA A 217 15.22 3.53 12.19
C ALA A 217 15.47 2.03 11.99
N LEU A 218 15.10 1.47 10.84
CA LEU A 218 15.42 0.07 10.48
C LEU A 218 16.92 -0.17 10.50
N ALA A 219 17.71 0.72 9.88
CA ALA A 219 19.16 0.61 9.86
C ALA A 219 19.78 0.63 11.26
N VAL A 220 19.26 1.48 12.16
CA VAL A 220 19.67 1.51 13.58
C VAL A 220 19.33 0.19 14.28
N CYS A 221 18.11 -0.31 14.13
CA CYS A 221 17.69 -1.58 14.73
C CYS A 221 18.54 -2.76 14.24
N TYR A 222 18.77 -2.90 12.94
CA TYR A 222 19.61 -3.97 12.39
C TYR A 222 21.05 -3.87 12.87
N ARG A 223 21.62 -2.66 12.97
CA ARG A 223 22.96 -2.46 13.53
C ARG A 223 23.04 -2.90 14.99
N ASP A 224 22.05 -2.52 15.80
CA ASP A 224 22.00 -2.90 17.22
C ASP A 224 21.71 -4.40 17.44
N LEU A 225 21.21 -5.10 16.42
CA LEU A 225 21.01 -6.55 16.39
C LEU A 225 22.19 -7.30 15.74
N GLU A 226 23.28 -6.60 15.43
CA GLU A 226 24.46 -7.19 14.78
C GLU A 226 24.15 -7.83 13.41
N GLU A 227 23.23 -7.24 12.65
CA GLU A 227 22.88 -7.60 11.28
C GLU A 227 23.40 -6.55 10.28
N PRO A 228 24.72 -6.50 10.01
CA PRO A 228 25.34 -5.41 9.25
C PRO A 228 24.89 -5.35 7.78
N GLU A 229 24.58 -6.48 7.14
CA GLU A 229 24.08 -6.52 5.76
C GLU A 229 22.72 -5.84 5.63
N GLN A 230 21.79 -6.16 6.52
CA GLN A 230 20.45 -5.57 6.57
C GLN A 230 20.52 -4.08 6.93
N ALA A 231 21.39 -3.73 7.90
CA ALA A 231 21.63 -2.35 8.28
C ALA A 231 22.16 -1.52 7.10
N PHE A 232 23.14 -2.06 6.37
CA PHE A 232 23.72 -1.42 5.19
C PHE A 232 22.65 -1.27 4.09
N ALA A 233 21.87 -2.32 3.83
CA ALA A 233 20.81 -2.28 2.82
C ALA A 233 19.75 -1.21 3.14
N ALA A 234 19.29 -1.13 4.40
CA ALA A 234 18.31 -0.13 4.84
C ALA A 234 18.86 1.30 4.70
N ALA A 235 20.07 1.54 5.21
CA ALA A 235 20.71 2.86 5.12
C ALA A 235 20.98 3.28 3.67
N HIS A 236 21.45 2.35 2.83
CA HIS A 236 21.71 2.61 1.42
C HIS A 236 20.42 2.94 0.65
N ARG A 237 19.30 2.28 0.96
CA ARG A 237 17.98 2.60 0.38
C ARG A 237 17.48 4.00 0.77
N ALA A 238 17.87 4.53 1.93
CA ALA A 238 17.49 5.86 2.37
C ALA A 238 18.29 6.99 1.68
N LEU A 239 19.46 6.68 1.13
CA LEU A 239 20.41 7.68 0.64
C LEU A 239 19.95 8.46 -0.60
N PRO A 240 19.33 7.84 -1.65
CA PRO A 240 18.86 8.57 -2.82
C PRO A 240 17.87 9.71 -2.54
N PRO A 241 16.78 9.54 -1.77
CA PRO A 241 15.89 10.65 -1.45
C PRO A 241 16.58 11.70 -0.57
N VAL A 242 17.45 11.29 0.35
CA VAL A 242 18.22 12.21 1.19
C VAL A 242 19.13 13.12 0.37
N ARG A 243 19.86 12.54 -0.61
CA ARG A 243 20.71 13.29 -1.55
C ARG A 243 19.88 14.24 -2.42
N ARG A 244 18.78 13.75 -2.99
CA ARG A 244 17.95 14.51 -3.95
C ARG A 244 17.20 15.68 -3.30
N TYR A 245 16.71 15.51 -2.07
CA TYR A 245 15.83 16.48 -1.42
C TYR A 245 16.50 17.25 -0.26
N GLY A 246 17.82 17.08 -0.07
CA GLY A 246 18.60 17.92 0.85
C GLY A 246 18.30 17.70 2.33
N LEU A 247 18.05 16.45 2.75
CA LEU A 247 17.87 16.09 4.16
C LEU A 247 19.22 16.01 4.88
N LYS A 248 19.87 17.17 5.06
CA LYS A 248 21.27 17.29 5.49
C LYS A 248 21.63 16.49 6.75
N HIS A 249 20.81 16.59 7.79
CA HIS A 249 21.01 15.88 9.06
C HIS A 249 21.03 14.35 8.88
N TYR A 250 20.12 13.79 8.09
CA TYR A 250 20.15 12.36 7.75
C TYR A 250 21.32 12.01 6.82
N ARG A 251 21.73 12.90 5.91
CA ARG A 251 22.78 12.62 4.92
C ARG A 251 24.11 12.30 5.58
N ALA A 252 24.59 13.16 6.46
CA ALA A 252 25.86 12.95 7.15
C ALA A 252 25.82 11.65 7.98
N ALA A 253 24.79 11.49 8.81
CA ALA A 253 24.64 10.33 9.69
C ALA A 253 24.48 9.00 8.94
N LEU A 254 23.81 8.98 7.79
CA LEU A 254 23.69 7.79 6.94
C LEU A 254 25.02 7.45 6.24
N LEU A 255 25.75 8.46 5.75
CA LEU A 255 27.06 8.25 5.13
C LEU A 255 28.07 7.70 6.14
N GLU A 256 28.12 8.27 7.34
CA GLU A 256 28.93 7.76 8.46
C GLU A 256 28.63 6.28 8.73
N LEU A 257 27.36 5.94 8.92
CA LEU A 257 26.94 4.56 9.14
C LEU A 257 27.34 3.63 7.99
N LEU A 258 27.17 4.06 6.74
CA LEU A 258 27.50 3.25 5.57
C LEU A 258 29.01 3.06 5.38
N VAL A 259 29.83 4.04 5.77
CA VAL A 259 31.29 3.90 5.79
C VAL A 259 31.71 2.87 6.83
N ASP A 260 31.19 2.97 8.05
CA ASP A 260 31.50 2.04 9.15
C ASP A 260 31.10 0.59 8.80
N LEU A 261 29.84 0.40 8.37
CA LEU A 261 29.35 -0.90 7.93
C LEU A 261 30.07 -1.40 6.68
N GLY A 262 30.44 -0.50 5.77
CA GLY A 262 31.18 -0.85 4.57
C GLY A 262 32.56 -1.42 4.89
N TYR A 263 33.27 -0.83 5.86
CA TYR A 263 34.52 -1.40 6.37
C TYR A 263 34.32 -2.76 7.02
N GLN A 264 33.30 -2.90 7.88
CA GLN A 264 32.96 -4.18 8.52
C GLN A 264 32.66 -5.29 7.50
N LEU A 265 31.97 -4.93 6.41
CA LEU A 265 31.57 -5.86 5.34
C LEU A 265 32.62 -6.02 4.22
N GLY A 266 33.77 -5.33 4.29
CA GLY A 266 34.79 -5.35 3.24
C GLY A 266 34.34 -4.75 1.89
N ARG A 267 33.42 -3.77 1.91
CA ARG A 267 32.87 -3.11 0.72
C ARG A 267 33.64 -1.82 0.38
N PRO A 268 33.67 -1.39 -0.89
CA PRO A 268 34.32 -0.14 -1.26
C PRO A 268 33.55 1.07 -0.69
N VAL A 269 34.23 1.87 0.14
CA VAL A 269 33.64 3.04 0.82
C VAL A 269 34.19 4.39 0.34
N ALA A 270 35.18 4.40 -0.56
CA ALA A 270 35.90 5.62 -0.96
C ALA A 270 34.96 6.77 -1.40
N GLN A 271 33.96 6.47 -2.23
CA GLN A 271 32.99 7.48 -2.68
C GLN A 271 32.11 8.03 -1.53
N LEU A 272 31.74 7.17 -0.58
CA LEU A 272 30.94 7.57 0.59
C LEU A 272 31.76 8.46 1.53
N GLN A 273 33.05 8.14 1.69
CA GLN A 273 33.98 8.91 2.51
C GLN A 273 34.29 10.27 1.89
N GLU A 274 34.52 10.32 0.58
CA GLU A 274 34.72 11.57 -0.14
C GLU A 274 33.49 12.48 0.01
N GLU A 275 32.28 11.94 -0.21
CA GLU A 275 31.03 12.69 -0.03
C GLU A 275 30.87 13.20 1.40
N LEU A 276 31.15 12.37 2.41
CA LEU A 276 31.07 12.75 3.81
C LEU A 276 32.07 13.86 4.17
N THR A 277 33.29 13.79 3.62
CA THR A 277 34.34 14.80 3.82
C THR A 277 33.91 16.14 3.25
N VAL A 278 33.45 16.15 1.99
CA VAL A 278 32.93 17.36 1.33
C VAL A 278 31.77 17.99 2.10
N LEU A 279 30.87 17.17 2.65
CA LEU A 279 29.75 17.68 3.46
C LEU A 279 30.21 18.34 4.76
N ARG A 280 31.16 17.72 5.47
CA ARG A 280 31.70 18.25 6.73
C ARG A 280 32.46 19.56 6.51
N ASP A 281 33.25 19.63 5.43
CA ASP A 281 34.00 20.83 5.05
C ASP A 281 33.07 21.98 4.66
N ALA A 282 32.02 21.69 3.87
CA ALA A 282 31.03 22.68 3.46
C ALA A 282 30.25 23.29 4.63
N GLU A 283 30.05 22.52 5.71
CA GLU A 283 29.31 22.97 6.88
C GLU A 283 30.20 23.56 7.97
N ARG A 284 31.52 23.76 7.72
CA ARG A 284 32.49 24.28 8.71
C ARG A 284 32.44 23.52 10.05
N GLY A 285 32.06 22.24 10.04
CA GLY A 285 31.85 21.44 11.25
C GLY A 285 30.50 21.64 11.97
N GLU A 286 29.57 22.45 11.44
CA GLU A 286 28.19 22.59 11.94
C GLU A 286 27.27 21.44 11.51
N SER A 287 27.74 20.56 10.62
CA SER A 287 27.07 19.30 10.29
C SER A 287 26.88 18.52 11.58
N SER A 288 25.65 18.49 12.08
CA SER A 288 25.25 17.83 13.33
C SER A 288 26.02 16.51 13.52
N SER A 289 26.99 16.50 14.44
CA SER A 289 27.84 15.36 14.81
C SER A 289 27.08 14.19 15.46
N ARG A 290 25.76 14.21 15.33
CA ARG A 290 24.85 13.24 15.93
C ARG A 290 24.90 11.98 15.10
N SER A 291 25.13 10.87 15.78
CA SER A 291 24.99 9.55 15.16
C SER A 291 23.56 9.35 14.62
N LEU A 292 23.39 8.45 13.63
CA LEU A 292 22.06 8.13 13.10
C LEU A 292 21.09 7.69 14.22
N LYS A 293 21.61 6.98 15.23
CA LYS A 293 20.84 6.54 16.40
C LYS A 293 20.33 7.73 17.23
N GLU A 294 21.14 8.76 17.44
CA GLU A 294 20.68 9.97 18.14
C GLU A 294 19.60 10.73 17.37
N LEU A 295 19.69 10.80 16.03
CA LEU A 295 18.64 11.41 15.22
C LEU A 295 17.34 10.62 15.34
N VAL A 296 17.42 9.30 15.17
CA VAL A 296 16.26 8.40 15.27
C VAL A 296 15.61 8.46 16.66
N ILE A 297 16.38 8.50 17.76
CA ILE A 297 15.82 8.56 19.11
C ILE A 297 15.04 9.86 19.38
N ARG A 298 15.38 10.96 18.69
CA ARG A 298 14.71 12.26 18.82
C ARG A 298 13.49 12.43 17.92
N GLU A 299 13.26 11.52 16.99
CA GLU A 299 12.05 11.53 16.19
C GLU A 299 10.86 11.06 17.03
N PHE A 300 9.71 11.70 16.82
CA PHE A 300 8.45 11.37 17.52
C PHE A 300 8.50 11.44 19.06
N THR A 301 9.46 12.18 19.65
CA THR A 301 9.50 12.54 21.07
C THR A 301 8.59 13.70 21.40
#